data_AF-A0A0S7BCL8-F1
#
_entry.id   AF-A0A0S7BCL8-F1
#
_cell.length_a   1.000
_cell.length_b   1.000
_cell.length_c   1.000
_cell.angle_alpha   90.00
_cell.angle_beta   90.00
_cell.angle_gamma   90.00
#
_symmetry.space_group_name_H-M   'P 1'
#
loop_
_entity.id
_entity.type
_entity.pdbx_description
1 polymer ?
#
loop_
_entity_poly.entity_id
_entity_poly.type
_entity_poly.pdbx_seq_one_letter_code
_entity_poly.pdbx_strand_id
1 'polypeptide(L)'
;MKIKSFLLVTLAFVLLVTGCTATPTAPTPQVTPTRAPAVKPDIDYSVLNMEIGRAGKCILEIELPDRISEDEVTRMAYYLSENEGKDCAPLFIFYYLPGQERKYELAWAYSHFNPDLQVKISDAQPEN
;
A
#
# COMPACT_ATOMS: atom_id res chain seq x y z
N MET A 1 -21.49 -33.60 -70.30
CA MET A 1 -20.61 -34.38 -69.42
C MET A 1 -20.88 -33.95 -67.98
N LYS A 2 -21.10 -34.92 -67.08
CA LYS A 2 -21.44 -34.78 -65.64
C LYS A 2 -20.34 -34.05 -64.84
N ILE A 3 -20.70 -33.42 -63.71
CA ILE A 3 -20.13 -33.51 -62.32
C ILE A 3 -21.05 -32.63 -61.44
N LYS A 4 -22.00 -33.14 -60.64
CA LYS A 4 -21.94 -33.84 -59.33
C LYS A 4 -21.75 -32.92 -58.10
N SER A 5 -22.73 -33.03 -57.18
CA SER A 5 -22.64 -32.88 -55.70
C SER A 5 -22.27 -31.49 -55.17
N PHE A 6 -23.10 -30.71 -54.46
CA PHE A 6 -24.02 -30.97 -53.35
C PHE A 6 -23.39 -31.75 -52.18
N LEU A 7 -22.64 -31.06 -51.32
CA LEU A 7 -22.58 -31.31 -49.87
C LEU A 7 -21.75 -30.24 -49.12
N LEU A 8 -22.09 -30.07 -47.84
CA LEU A 8 -21.45 -29.27 -46.76
C LEU A 8 -21.81 -27.77 -46.78
N VAL A 9 -22.83 -27.28 -46.05
CA VAL A 9 -23.05 -27.35 -44.59
C VAL A 9 -21.74 -27.12 -43.83
N THR A 10 -21.34 -25.85 -43.71
CA THR A 10 -20.48 -25.40 -42.61
C THR A 10 -21.14 -24.21 -41.93
N LEU A 11 -21.74 -24.57 -40.81
CA LEU A 11 -22.15 -23.75 -39.68
C LEU A 11 -20.94 -22.97 -39.15
N ALA A 12 -20.99 -21.64 -39.17
CA ALA A 12 -20.14 -20.80 -38.32
C ALA A 12 -20.95 -19.57 -37.88
N PHE A 13 -21.49 -19.71 -36.67
CA PHE A 13 -22.30 -18.78 -35.91
C PHE A 13 -21.57 -17.43 -35.77
N VAL A 14 -22.01 -16.43 -36.53
CA VAL A 14 -21.46 -15.07 -36.49
C VAL A 14 -21.97 -14.37 -35.23
N LEU A 15 -21.05 -14.21 -34.27
CA LEU A 15 -20.87 -13.04 -33.39
C LEU A 15 -22.14 -12.36 -32.86
N LEU A 16 -22.60 -12.81 -31.69
CA LEU A 16 -23.37 -11.99 -30.76
C LEU A 16 -22.97 -12.38 -29.33
N VAL A 17 -21.89 -11.79 -28.86
CA VAL A 17 -21.63 -11.65 -27.41
C VAL A 17 -21.53 -10.16 -27.12
N THR A 18 -22.70 -9.63 -26.78
CA THR A 18 -22.97 -8.54 -25.84
C THR A 18 -21.73 -7.93 -25.19
N GLY A 19 -21.45 -6.68 -25.56
CA GLY A 19 -20.51 -5.85 -24.83
C GLY A 19 -20.98 -5.65 -23.39
N CYS A 20 -20.17 -6.12 -22.43
CA CYS A 20 -20.18 -5.54 -21.09
C CYS A 20 -19.52 -4.16 -21.21
N THR A 21 -20.31 -3.11 -21.10
CA THR A 21 -19.77 -1.77 -20.87
C THR A 21 -19.13 -1.80 -19.49
N ALA A 22 -17.80 -1.94 -19.45
CA ALA A 22 -17.01 -1.61 -18.28
C ALA A 22 -17.24 -0.13 -17.99
N THR A 23 -17.95 0.17 -16.91
CA THR A 23 -18.06 1.51 -16.36
C THR A 23 -16.62 2.00 -16.13
N PRO A 24 -16.18 3.10 -16.77
CA PRO A 24 -14.92 3.72 -16.39
C PRO A 24 -15.12 4.29 -14.99
N THR A 25 -14.63 3.57 -13.98
CA THR A 25 -14.39 4.14 -12.65
C THR A 25 -13.45 5.32 -12.87
N ALA A 26 -13.98 6.52 -12.67
CA ALA A 26 -13.19 7.74 -12.71
C ALA A 26 -11.95 7.55 -11.81
N PRO A 27 -10.75 7.96 -12.24
CA PRO A 27 -9.61 8.01 -11.34
C PRO A 27 -10.00 8.96 -10.21
N THR A 28 -10.17 8.42 -9.01
CA THR A 28 -10.29 9.22 -7.78
C THR A 28 -9.16 10.24 -7.81
N PRO A 29 -9.42 11.55 -7.66
CA PRO A 29 -8.36 12.54 -7.60
C PRO A 29 -7.39 12.12 -6.50
N GLN A 30 -6.20 11.67 -6.88
CA GLN A 30 -5.12 11.51 -5.92
C GLN A 30 -4.75 12.92 -5.52
N VAL A 31 -5.21 13.33 -4.35
CA VAL A 31 -4.74 14.54 -3.68
C VAL A 31 -3.27 14.27 -3.41
N THR A 32 -2.38 14.69 -4.33
CA THR A 32 -0.96 14.81 -4.02
C THR A 32 -0.87 15.86 -2.92
N PRO A 33 -0.57 15.49 -1.66
CA PRO A 33 -0.47 16.48 -0.60
C PRO A 33 0.71 17.37 -0.98
N THR A 34 0.44 18.66 -1.21
CA THR A 34 1.50 19.65 -1.34
C THR A 34 2.32 19.61 -0.05
N ARG A 35 3.59 19.20 -0.18
CA ARG A 35 4.50 18.89 0.93
C ARG A 35 4.79 20.15 1.75
N ALA A 36 3.94 20.42 2.74
CA ALA A 36 4.32 21.25 3.88
C ALA A 36 5.35 20.48 4.74
N PRO A 37 6.32 21.15 5.38
CA PRO A 37 7.25 20.49 6.29
C PRO A 37 6.46 19.72 7.35
N ALA A 38 6.84 18.46 7.60
CA ALA A 38 6.11 17.61 8.51
C ALA A 38 6.25 18.13 9.94
N VAL A 39 5.22 18.81 10.44
CA VAL A 39 5.13 19.24 11.83
C VAL A 39 5.13 18.01 12.72
N LYS A 40 5.93 18.01 13.79
CA LYS A 40 5.94 16.92 14.77
C LYS A 40 4.51 16.64 15.25
N PRO A 41 4.02 15.40 15.10
CA PRO A 41 2.73 15.01 15.65
C PRO A 41 2.73 15.09 17.18
N ASP A 42 1.57 15.42 17.75
CA ASP A 42 1.31 15.39 19.19
C ASP A 42 1.03 13.94 19.65
N ILE A 43 1.96 13.06 19.31
CA ILE A 43 1.91 11.62 19.57
C ILE A 43 3.30 11.23 20.06
N ASP A 44 3.35 10.58 21.21
CA ASP A 44 4.58 9.99 21.71
C ASP A 44 4.91 8.73 20.91
N TYR A 45 6.19 8.50 20.63
CA TYR A 45 6.66 7.32 19.94
C TYR A 45 8.07 6.96 20.40
N SER A 46 8.41 5.68 20.28
CA SER A 46 9.77 5.19 20.51
C SER A 46 10.31 4.54 19.24
N VAL A 47 11.53 4.87 18.86
CA VAL A 47 12.24 4.14 17.80
C VAL A 47 12.78 2.84 18.39
N LEU A 48 12.23 1.71 17.96
CA LEU A 48 12.61 0.38 18.42
C LEU A 48 13.81 -0.17 17.64
N ASN A 49 13.90 0.15 16.35
CA ASN A 49 14.97 -0.28 15.46
C ASN A 49 15.03 0.61 14.21
N MET A 50 16.23 0.76 13.66
CA MET A 50 16.46 1.31 12.33
C MET A 50 17.48 0.43 11.62
N GLU A 51 17.02 -0.29 10.59
CA GLU A 51 17.87 -1.11 9.74
C GLU A 51 18.11 -0.39 8.41
N ILE A 52 19.38 -0.24 8.04
CA ILE A 52 19.79 0.25 6.71
C ILE A 52 20.26 -0.94 5.90
N GLY A 53 19.41 -1.34 4.94
CA GLY A 53 19.69 -2.43 4.01
C GLY A 53 20.53 -1.99 2.82
N ARG A 54 20.66 -2.90 1.85
CA ARG A 54 21.35 -2.60 0.58
C ARG A 54 20.56 -1.59 -0.25
N ALA A 55 21.28 -0.82 -1.07
CA ALA A 55 20.72 0.15 -2.02
C ALA A 55 19.87 1.26 -1.39
N GLY A 56 20.17 1.67 -0.15
CA GLY A 56 19.48 2.79 0.52
C GLY A 56 18.07 2.44 1.04
N LYS A 57 17.68 1.16 0.98
CA LYS A 57 16.47 0.68 1.64
C LYS A 57 16.62 0.82 3.16
N CYS A 58 15.63 1.42 3.81
CA CYS A 58 15.57 1.43 5.27
C CYS A 58 14.30 0.76 5.79
N ILE A 59 14.43 0.15 6.96
CA ILE A 59 13.32 -0.34 7.76
C ILE A 59 13.38 0.37 9.11
N LEU A 60 12.28 1.03 9.46
CA LEU A 60 12.10 1.73 10.72
C LEU A 60 11.00 1.01 11.51
N GLU A 61 11.30 0.61 12.73
CA GLU A 61 10.33 0.03 13.64
C GLU A 61 10.02 1.03 14.76
N ILE A 62 8.75 1.34 14.93
CA ILE A 62 8.25 2.34 15.87
C ILE A 62 7.28 1.68 16.83
N GLU A 63 7.40 1.99 18.13
CA GLU A 63 6.36 1.69 19.12
C GLU A 63 5.51 2.94 19.33
N LEU A 64 4.19 2.74 19.31
CA LEU A 64 3.20 3.75 19.68
C LEU A 64 2.52 3.34 20.99
N PRO A 65 2.12 4.30 21.84
CA PRO A 65 1.44 4.01 23.10
C PRO A 65 0.03 3.43 22.90
N ASP A 66 -0.65 3.80 21.81
CA ASP A 66 -1.99 3.32 21.45
C ASP A 66 -2.20 3.41 19.93
N ARG A 67 -3.31 2.85 19.46
CA ARG A 67 -3.81 2.99 18.09
C ARG A 67 -4.18 4.44 17.82
N ILE A 68 -3.80 4.91 16.64
CA ILE A 68 -4.09 6.24 16.13
C ILE A 68 -4.87 6.14 14.82
N SER A 69 -5.51 7.23 14.40
CA SER A 69 -6.23 7.29 13.13
C SER A 69 -5.29 7.15 11.92
N GLU A 70 -5.83 6.79 10.76
CA GLU A 70 -5.06 6.73 9.51
C GLU A 70 -4.41 8.07 9.15
N ASP A 71 -5.11 9.18 9.40
CA ASP A 71 -4.57 10.54 9.21
C ASP A 71 -3.39 10.82 10.14
N GLU A 72 -3.43 10.30 11.36
CA GLU A 72 -2.32 10.38 12.31
C GLU A 72 -1.14 9.51 11.90
N VAL A 73 -1.38 8.26 11.46
CA VAL A 73 -0.33 7.40 10.88
C VAL A 73 0.31 8.08 9.67
N THR A 74 -0.50 8.72 8.81
CA THR A 74 -0.02 9.46 7.64
C THR A 74 0.89 10.62 8.04
N ARG A 75 0.45 11.46 8.99
CA ARG A 75 1.28 12.56 9.52
C ARG A 75 2.56 12.06 10.17
N MET A 76 2.48 10.95 10.94
CA MET A 76 3.63 10.27 11.51
C MET A 76 4.60 9.78 10.44
N ALA A 77 4.10 9.11 9.39
CA ALA A 77 4.93 8.59 8.31
C ALA A 77 5.73 9.70 7.62
N TYR A 78 5.08 10.83 7.31
CA TYR A 78 5.77 11.99 6.75
C TYR A 78 6.83 12.53 7.71
N TYR A 79 6.47 12.74 8.98
CA TYR A 79 7.42 13.22 9.99
C TYR A 79 8.63 12.30 10.12
N LEU A 80 8.42 11.00 10.25
CA LEU A 80 9.49 10.01 10.37
C LEU A 80 10.36 9.95 9.11
N SER A 81 9.76 10.10 7.92
CA SER A 81 10.52 10.14 6.66
C SER A 81 11.48 11.33 6.57
N GLU A 82 11.16 12.45 7.22
CA GLU A 82 11.98 13.66 7.18
C GLU A 82 13.01 13.74 8.31
N ASN A 83 12.75 13.07 9.44
CA ASN A 83 13.55 13.18 10.67
C ASN A 83 14.41 11.95 10.93
N GLU A 84 13.84 10.74 10.79
CA GLU A 84 14.54 9.48 11.05
C GLU A 84 15.05 8.84 9.75
N GLY A 85 14.25 8.92 8.68
CA GLY A 85 14.48 8.23 7.40
C GLY A 85 14.89 9.13 6.24
N LYS A 86 15.48 10.31 6.51
CA LYS A 86 15.68 11.38 5.52
C LYS A 86 16.41 10.96 4.24
N ASP A 87 17.37 10.04 4.35
CA ASP A 87 18.20 9.57 3.24
C ASP A 87 17.81 8.17 2.74
N CYS A 88 16.66 7.67 3.19
CA CYS A 88 16.17 6.34 2.90
C CYS A 88 15.27 6.34 1.66
N ALA A 89 15.59 5.51 0.68
CA ALA A 89 14.76 5.29 -0.49
C ALA A 89 15.00 3.87 -1.04
N PRO A 90 14.05 2.92 -0.86
CA PRO A 90 12.74 3.05 -0.20
C PRO A 90 12.79 3.03 1.33
N LEU A 91 11.84 3.66 2.00
CA LEU A 91 11.66 3.62 3.45
C LEU A 91 10.42 2.80 3.82
N PHE A 92 10.57 1.80 4.67
CA PHE A 92 9.47 1.05 5.27
C PHE A 92 9.38 1.40 6.75
N ILE A 93 8.18 1.65 7.25
CA ILE A 93 7.91 1.99 8.64
C ILE A 93 6.87 1.01 9.17
N PHE A 94 7.20 0.31 10.24
CA PHE A 94 6.32 -0.63 10.93
C PHE A 94 5.97 -0.07 12.31
N TYR A 95 4.67 0.00 12.60
CA TYR A 95 4.14 0.54 13.85
C TYR A 95 3.64 -0.62 14.72
N TYR A 96 4.20 -0.74 15.91
CA TYR A 96 3.85 -1.73 16.92
C TYR A 96 3.16 -1.06 18.11
N LEU A 97 2.28 -1.82 18.76
CA LEU A 97 1.69 -1.47 20.06
C LEU A 97 2.47 -2.14 21.19
N PRO A 98 2.36 -1.65 22.44
CA PRO A 98 3.12 -2.18 23.56
C PRO A 98 2.82 -3.67 23.78
N GLY A 99 3.88 -4.48 23.87
CA GLY A 99 3.76 -5.92 24.10
C GLY A 99 3.48 -6.76 22.84
N GLN A 100 3.36 -6.16 21.64
CA GLN A 100 3.33 -6.94 20.40
C GLN A 100 4.69 -7.58 20.10
N GLU A 101 4.66 -8.76 19.47
CA GLU A 101 5.88 -9.38 18.96
C GLU A 101 6.42 -8.58 17.76
N ARG A 102 7.73 -8.33 17.73
CA ARG A 102 8.41 -7.56 16.69
C ARG A 102 8.64 -8.36 15.41
N LYS A 103 7.55 -8.85 14.81
CA LYS A 103 7.51 -9.45 13.47
C LYS A 103 6.72 -8.54 12.54
N TYR A 104 7.22 -8.31 11.32
CA TYR A 104 6.62 -7.37 10.37
C TYR A 104 5.15 -7.68 10.05
N GLU A 105 4.77 -8.96 10.05
CA GLU A 105 3.41 -9.43 9.79
C GLU A 105 2.44 -9.12 10.95
N LEU A 106 2.98 -8.87 12.14
CA LEU A 106 2.23 -8.59 13.37
C LEU A 106 2.20 -7.10 13.72
N ALA A 107 2.87 -6.26 12.93
CA ALA A 107 2.78 -4.82 13.07
C ALA A 107 1.32 -4.37 12.94
N TRP A 108 0.88 -3.52 13.87
CA TRP A 108 -0.48 -2.98 13.88
C TRP A 108 -0.75 -2.13 12.63
N ALA A 109 0.23 -1.35 12.19
CA ALA A 109 0.16 -0.63 10.93
C ALA A 109 1.52 -0.65 10.25
N TYR A 110 1.52 -0.39 8.94
CA TYR A 110 2.75 -0.09 8.23
C TYR A 110 2.53 0.99 7.19
N SER A 111 3.60 1.71 6.89
CA SER A 111 3.65 2.66 5.78
C SER A 111 4.95 2.51 5.02
N HIS A 112 4.95 2.78 3.72
CA HIS A 112 6.18 2.79 2.94
C HIS A 112 6.23 3.96 1.95
N PHE A 113 7.45 4.41 1.68
CA PHE A 113 7.76 5.43 0.68
C PHE A 113 8.51 4.78 -0.49
N ASN A 114 7.86 4.74 -1.66
CA ASN A 114 8.48 4.28 -2.92
C ASN A 114 7.74 4.79 -4.17
N PRO A 115 8.04 5.99 -4.71
CA PRO A 115 8.55 7.19 -4.02
C PRO A 115 7.47 7.91 -3.20
N ASP A 116 6.20 7.59 -3.44
CA ASP A 116 5.04 8.14 -2.72
C ASP A 116 4.72 7.32 -1.46
N LEU A 117 4.03 7.95 -0.52
CA LEU A 117 3.55 7.32 0.71
C LEU A 117 2.38 6.37 0.42
N GLN A 118 2.46 5.16 0.96
CA GLN A 118 1.33 4.25 1.10
C GLN A 118 1.19 3.85 2.57
N VAL A 119 -0.03 3.84 3.09
CA VAL A 119 -0.36 3.48 4.48
C VAL A 119 -1.32 2.29 4.46
N LYS A 120 -1.09 1.31 5.34
CA LYS A 120 -2.04 0.23 5.60
C LYS A 120 -2.12 -0.05 7.10
N ILE A 121 -3.34 -0.06 7.62
CA ILE A 121 -3.63 -0.51 8.98
C ILE A 121 -3.96 -2.00 8.92
N SER A 122 -3.30 -2.81 9.73
CA SER A 122 -3.55 -4.24 9.86
C SER A 122 -4.61 -4.46 10.93
N ASP A 123 -5.65 -5.23 10.61
CA ASP A 123 -6.64 -5.71 11.60
C ASP A 123 -6.08 -6.81 12.51
N ALA A 124 -4.75 -6.95 12.60
CA ALA A 124 -4.09 -7.91 13.46
C ALA A 124 -4.44 -7.59 14.93
N GLN A 125 -5.42 -8.31 15.46
CA GLN A 125 -5.70 -8.37 16.88
C GLN A 125 -4.61 -9.27 17.50
N PRO A 126 -3.98 -8.87 18.62
CA PRO A 126 -3.19 -9.83 19.39
C PRO A 126 -4.11 -10.99 19.75
N GLU A 127 -3.76 -12.18 19.31
CA GLU A 127 -4.42 -13.41 19.74
C GLU A 127 -4.19 -13.58 21.25
N ASN A 128 -5.27 -13.51 22.02
CA ASN A 128 -5.28 -13.69 23.48
C ASN A 128 -4.91 -15.11 23.88
#